data_AF-B1YS91-F1
#
_entry.id   AF-B1YS91-F1
#
_cell.length_a   1.000
_cell.length_b   1.000
_cell.length_c   1.000
_cell.angle_alpha   90.00
_cell.angle_beta   90.00
_cell.angle_gamma   90.00
#
_symmetry.space_group_name_H-M   'P 1'
#
loop_
_entity.id
_entity.type
_entity.pdbx_description
1 polymer ?
#
loop_
_entity_poly.entity_id
_entity_poly.type
_entity_poly.pdbx_seq_one_letter_code
_entity_poly.pdbx_strand_id
1 'polypeptide(L)'
;MNERDEKLRLMREVIDFVVEQPYDPEVLAKFVYLKSIDARVYRYGDKRLNEIFDVLGGMSAGEEFFYSREEVLEMLNSFISDNG
;
A
#
# COMPACT_ATOMS: atom_id res chain seq x y z
N MET A 1 -5.18 -13.15 15.92
CA MET A 1 -5.72 -12.17 14.94
C MET A 1 -5.84 -12.91 13.63
N ASN A 2 -6.94 -12.76 12.89
CA ASN A 2 -7.09 -13.48 11.62
C ASN A 2 -6.33 -12.74 10.50
N GLU A 3 -6.07 -13.41 9.38
CA GLU A 3 -5.33 -12.81 8.25
C GLU A 3 -6.02 -11.57 7.68
N ARG A 4 -7.36 -11.52 7.72
CA ARG A 4 -8.13 -10.35 7.27
C ARG A 4 -7.80 -9.11 8.11
N ASP A 5 -7.80 -9.23 9.43
CA ASP A 5 -7.49 -8.14 10.34
C ASP A 5 -6.03 -7.66 10.16
N GLU A 6 -5.10 -8.60 9.92
CA GLU A 6 -3.70 -8.29 9.63
C GLU A 6 -3.55 -7.47 8.34
N LYS A 7 -4.24 -7.87 7.26
CA LYS A 7 -4.26 -7.14 5.98
C LYS A 7 -4.86 -5.75 6.15
N LEU A 8 -6.01 -5.64 6.82
CA LEU A 8 -6.67 -4.35 7.05
C LEU A 8 -5.81 -3.40 7.88
N ARG A 9 -5.12 -3.91 8.91
CA ARG A 9 -4.18 -3.11 9.70
C ARG A 9 -3.03 -2.60 8.83
N LEU A 10 -2.43 -3.47 8.03
CA LEU A 10 -1.35 -3.09 7.12
C LEU A 10 -1.78 -1.98 6.17
N MET A 11 -2.97 -2.08 5.58
CA MET A 11 -3.48 -1.06 4.66
C MET A 11 -3.72 0.28 5.37
N ARG A 12 -4.22 0.25 6.61
CA ARG A 12 -4.36 1.46 7.43
C ARG A 12 -3.02 2.10 7.73
N GLU A 13 -1.99 1.33 8.07
CA GLU A 13 -0.64 1.87 8.27
C GLU A 13 -0.09 2.58 7.02
N VAL A 14 -0.43 2.09 5.81
CA VAL A 14 -0.06 2.78 4.56
C VAL A 14 -0.89 4.05 4.36
N ILE A 15 -2.19 4.03 4.66
CA ILE A 15 -3.03 5.25 4.59
C ILE A 15 -2.51 6.31 5.57
N ASP A 16 -2.23 5.94 6.81
CA ASP A 16 -1.73 6.85 7.83
C ASP A 16 -0.43 7.52 7.36
N PHE A 17 0.49 6.73 6.78
CA PHE A 17 1.72 7.26 6.17
C PHE A 17 1.45 8.27 5.05
N VAL A 18 0.46 8.03 4.19
CA VAL A 18 0.08 8.95 3.08
C VAL A 18 -0.61 10.23 3.59
N VAL A 19 -1.31 10.14 4.72
CA VAL A 19 -2.11 11.25 5.25
C VAL A 19 -1.30 12.17 6.15
N GLU A 20 -0.39 11.62 6.96
CA GLU A 20 0.30 12.34 8.04
C GLU A 20 1.48 13.21 7.59
N GLN A 21 2.04 12.98 6.40
CA GLN A 21 3.21 13.70 5.90
C GLN A 21 2.98 14.30 4.51
N PRO A 22 3.82 15.27 4.07
CA PRO A 22 3.82 15.75 2.69
C PRO A 22 3.96 14.58 1.72
N TYR A 23 3.05 14.51 0.74
CA TYR A 23 3.02 13.39 -0.20
C TYR A 23 4.21 13.45 -1.16
N ASP A 24 4.96 12.35 -1.21
CA ASP A 24 6.08 12.11 -2.11
C ASP A 24 6.00 10.65 -2.60
N PRO A 25 5.77 10.41 -3.90
CA PRO A 25 5.64 9.07 -4.46
C PRO A 25 6.86 8.18 -4.25
N GLU A 26 8.07 8.72 -4.29
CA GLU A 26 9.29 7.93 -4.08
C GLU A 26 9.43 7.49 -2.62
N VAL A 27 9.12 8.41 -1.70
CA VAL A 27 9.15 8.14 -0.26
C VAL A 27 8.09 7.08 0.07
N LEU A 28 6.90 7.16 -0.52
CA LEU A 28 5.87 6.13 -0.41
C LEU A 28 6.33 4.79 -0.96
N ALA A 29 6.94 4.75 -2.14
CA ALA A 29 7.42 3.51 -2.75
C ALA A 29 8.42 2.78 -1.84
N LYS A 30 9.38 3.51 -1.27
CA LYS A 30 10.37 2.98 -0.33
C LYS A 30 9.71 2.44 0.94
N PHE A 31 8.74 3.17 1.49
CA PHE A 31 7.98 2.74 2.66
C PHE A 31 7.18 1.45 2.40
N VAL A 32 6.44 1.41 1.30
CA VAL A 32 5.63 0.23 0.91
C VAL A 32 6.51 -0.98 0.68
N TYR A 33 7.66 -0.81 0.01
CA TYR A 33 8.63 -1.89 -0.19
C TYR A 33 9.11 -2.48 1.14
N LEU A 34 9.50 -1.64 2.11
CA LEU A 34 9.91 -2.11 3.43
C LEU A 34 8.78 -2.84 4.16
N LYS A 35 7.57 -2.27 4.12
CA LYS A 35 6.38 -2.88 4.72
C LYS A 35 6.02 -4.23 4.09
N SER A 36 6.23 -4.39 2.79
CA SER A 36 5.96 -5.65 2.07
C SER A 36 6.82 -6.81 2.61
N ILE A 37 8.08 -6.50 2.91
CA ILE A 37 9.07 -7.44 3.47
C ILE A 37 8.73 -7.74 4.92
N ASP A 38 8.55 -6.70 5.75
CA ASP A 38 8.30 -6.85 7.19
C ASP A 38 7.01 -7.63 7.47
N ALA A 39 5.93 -7.30 6.76
CA ALA A 39 4.64 -7.96 6.91
C ALA A 39 4.54 -9.28 6.13
N ARG A 40 5.57 -9.62 5.33
CA ARG A 40 5.60 -10.78 4.42
C ARG A 40 4.34 -10.84 3.55
N VAL A 41 3.98 -9.73 2.91
CA VAL A 41 2.67 -9.53 2.23
C VAL A 41 2.26 -10.70 1.34
N TYR A 42 3.19 -11.25 0.57
CA TYR A 42 2.90 -12.35 -0.35
C TYR A 42 2.45 -13.65 0.34
N ARG A 43 2.66 -13.81 1.66
CA ARG A 43 2.19 -14.99 2.42
C ARG A 43 0.66 -15.08 2.49
N TYR A 44 -0.04 -13.96 2.36
CA TYR A 44 -1.50 -13.94 2.47
C TYR A 44 -2.19 -14.51 1.23
N GLY A 45 -1.46 -14.70 0.12
CA GLY A 45 -2.04 -15.20 -1.15
C GLY A 45 -3.11 -14.27 -1.75
N ASP A 46 -3.26 -13.06 -1.23
CA ASP A 46 -4.26 -12.09 -1.66
C ASP A 46 -3.74 -11.33 -2.88
N LYS A 47 -4.29 -11.65 -4.05
CA LYS A 47 -3.86 -11.07 -5.32
C LYS A 47 -3.98 -9.54 -5.33
N ARG A 48 -5.08 -9.01 -4.79
CA ARG A 48 -5.35 -7.57 -4.83
C ARG A 48 -4.41 -6.80 -3.91
N LEU A 49 -4.13 -7.37 -2.74
CA LEU A 49 -3.12 -6.81 -1.84
C LEU A 49 -1.74 -6.79 -2.52
N ASN A 50 -1.35 -7.89 -3.15
CA ASN A 50 -0.07 -7.99 -3.85
C ASN A 50 0.03 -6.96 -4.99
N GLU A 51 -1.03 -6.83 -5.81
CA GLU A 51 -1.09 -5.85 -6.90
C GLU A 51 -0.93 -4.41 -6.40
N ILE A 52 -1.60 -4.04 -5.30
CA ILE A 52 -1.44 -2.71 -4.70
C ILE A 52 0.01 -2.48 -4.27
N PHE A 53 0.62 -3.45 -3.59
CA PHE A 53 2.00 -3.33 -3.12
C PHE A 53 3.02 -3.27 -4.28
N ASP A 54 2.78 -4.03 -5.35
CA ASP A 54 3.62 -4.02 -6.55
C ASP A 54 3.50 -2.67 -7.28
N VAL A 55 2.29 -2.10 -7.41
CA VAL A 55 2.06 -0.78 -8.02
C VAL A 55 2.73 0.32 -7.20
N LEU A 56 2.46 0.37 -5.90
CA LEU A 56 2.99 1.43 -5.04
C LEU A 56 4.51 1.32 -4.87
N GLY A 57 5.05 0.13 -4.68
CA GLY A 57 6.50 -0.10 -4.64
C GLY A 57 7.19 0.18 -5.97
N GLY A 58 6.48 -0.09 -7.08
CA GLY A 58 6.92 0.14 -8.45
C GLY A 58 7.13 1.62 -8.80
N MET A 59 6.53 2.57 -8.06
CA MET A 59 6.75 4.00 -8.30
C MET A 59 8.23 4.40 -8.14
N SER A 60 9.03 3.62 -7.41
CA SER A 60 10.48 3.84 -7.30
C SER A 60 11.25 3.67 -8.62
N ALA A 61 10.62 3.14 -9.67
CA ALA A 61 11.24 2.92 -10.98
C ALA A 61 11.36 4.20 -11.83
N GLY A 62 10.60 5.27 -11.52
CA GLY A 62 10.65 6.53 -12.25
C GLY A 62 9.36 7.36 -12.13
N GLU A 63 9.46 8.65 -12.46
CA GLU A 63 8.35 9.61 -12.36
C GLU A 63 7.14 9.23 -13.24
N GLU A 64 7.38 8.47 -14.33
CA GLU A 64 6.33 7.97 -15.22
C GLU A 64 5.36 6.98 -14.56
N PHE A 65 5.73 6.44 -13.40
CA PHE A 65 4.91 5.52 -12.61
C PHE A 65 4.25 6.20 -11.41
N PHE A 66 4.44 7.51 -11.22
CA PHE A 66 3.90 8.19 -10.05
C PHE A 66 2.39 8.28 -10.12
N TYR A 67 1.76 7.88 -9.02
CA TYR A 67 0.35 8.14 -8.75
C TYR A 67 0.22 9.40 -7.89
N SER A 68 -0.86 10.14 -8.11
CA SER A 68 -1.26 11.21 -7.21
C SER A 68 -1.66 10.66 -5.83
N ARG A 69 -1.66 11.54 -4.83
CA ARG A 69 -2.08 11.19 -3.47
C ARG A 69 -3.51 10.64 -3.46
N GLU A 70 -4.38 11.25 -4.24
CA GLU A 70 -5.80 10.89 -4.36
C GLU A 70 -5.97 9.49 -4.96
N GLU A 71 -5.25 9.18 -6.05
CA GLU A 71 -5.28 7.84 -6.66
C GLU A 71 -4.78 6.75 -5.70
N VAL A 72 -3.71 7.03 -4.96
CA VAL A 72 -3.22 6.11 -3.91
C VAL A 72 -4.28 5.89 -2.84
N LEU A 73 -4.86 6.96 -2.31
CA LEU A 73 -5.89 6.84 -1.28
C LEU A 73 -7.13 6.11 -1.80
N GLU A 74 -7.52 6.31 -3.05
CA GLU A 74 -8.62 5.58 -3.68
C GLU A 74 -8.33 4.07 -3.72
N MET A 75 -7.15 3.67 -4.20
CA MET A 75 -6.72 2.26 -4.24
C MET A 75 -6.74 1.61 -2.85
N LEU A 76 -6.17 2.29 -1.85
CA LEU A 76 -6.08 1.76 -0.48
C LEU A 76 -7.46 1.63 0.18
N ASN A 77 -8.31 2.67 0.06
CA ASN A 77 -9.65 2.67 0.65
C ASN A 77 -10.60 1.69 -0.05
N SER A 78 -10.44 1.50 -1.35
CA SER A 78 -11.20 0.51 -2.11
C SER A 78 -10.93 -0.91 -1.58
N PHE A 79 -9.66 -1.25 -1.33
CA PHE A 79 -9.32 -2.55 -0.72
C PHE A 79 -9.94 -2.72 0.68
N ILE A 80 -9.87 -1.69 1.53
CA ILE A 80 -10.47 -1.74 2.87
C ILE A 80 -11.99 -1.92 2.79
N SER A 81 -12.66 -1.22 1.87
CA SER A 81 -14.12 -1.29 1.72
C SER A 81 -14.57 -2.68 1.26
N ASP A 82 -13.82 -3.31 0.37
CA ASP A 82 -14.13 -4.66 -0.13
C ASP A 82 -13.81 -5.78 0.88
N ASN A 83 -13.03 -5.46 1.92
CA ASN A 83 -12.59 -6.39 2.96
C ASN A 83 -13.05 -5.99 4.38
N GLY A 84 -13.87 -4.95 4.53
CA GLY A 84 -14.38 -4.39 5.79
C GLY A 84 -15.76 -4.94 6.16
#